data_AF-A0A7I4YJM9-F1
#
_entry.id   AF-A0A7I4YJM9-F1
#
_cell.length_a   1.000
_cell.length_b   1.000
_cell.length_c   1.000
_cell.angle_alpha   90.00
_cell.angle_beta   90.00
_cell.angle_gamma   90.00
#
_symmetry.space_group_name_H-M   'P 1'
#
loop_
_entity.id
_entity.type
_entity.pdbx_description
1 polymer ?
#
loop_
_entity_poly.entity_id
_entity_poly.type
_entity_poly.pdbx_seq_one_letter_code
_entity_poly.pdbx_strand_id
1 'polypeptide(L)'
;MDLSDVSAMLDQTDSVSSPSNAAIMAALEHVVGRLHTLEAAVNELLKRSEPRSSCIFCPVADNRDGHNTSRCNRFPDAVAKSMQVARLGLCGRCLKPAHDDEDCGVQCAACGRPHNVLLCANRGQGGGGFKRRRP
;
A
#
# COMPACT_ATOMS: atom_id res chain seq x y z
N MET A 1 30.76 35.45 -55.30
CA MET A 1 30.70 35.08 -53.88
C MET A 1 32.11 34.76 -53.46
N ASP A 2 32.64 35.54 -52.53
CA ASP A 2 33.99 35.34 -51.99
C ASP A 2 33.94 34.24 -50.91
N LEU A 3 35.04 33.53 -50.69
CA LEU A 3 35.17 32.49 -49.65
C LEU A 3 34.92 33.07 -48.25
N SER A 4 35.22 34.35 -48.06
CA SER A 4 34.94 35.11 -46.85
C SER A 4 33.43 35.24 -46.57
N ASP A 5 32.61 35.47 -47.61
CA ASP A 5 31.15 35.55 -47.49
C ASP A 5 30.54 34.20 -47.07
N VAL A 6 31.06 33.10 -47.62
CA VAL A 6 30.60 31.74 -47.29
C VAL A 6 30.94 31.38 -45.84
N SER A 7 32.13 31.75 -45.37
CA SER A 7 32.54 31.56 -43.96
C SER A 7 31.66 32.37 -43.01
N ALA A 8 31.36 33.63 -43.35
CA ALA A 8 30.51 34.48 -42.52
C ALA A 8 29.06 33.98 -42.44
N MET A 9 28.55 33.36 -43.51
CA MET A 9 27.24 32.71 -43.52
C MET A 9 27.20 31.45 -42.64
N LEU A 10 28.26 30.65 -42.64
CA LEU A 10 28.38 29.46 -41.78
C LEU A 10 28.41 29.84 -40.30
N ASP A 11 29.21 30.85 -39.92
CA ASP A 11 29.28 31.36 -38.55
C ASP A 11 27.94 31.96 -38.08
N GLN A 12 27.19 32.59 -38.98
CA GLN A 12 25.84 33.08 -38.71
C GLN A 12 24.84 31.92 -38.51
N THR A 13 24.94 30.84 -39.28
CA THR A 13 24.08 29.66 -39.07
C THR A 13 24.40 28.92 -37.77
N ASP A 14 25.66 28.79 -37.40
CA ASP A 14 26.06 28.11 -36.15
C ASP A 14 25.69 28.94 -34.91
N SER A 15 25.83 30.26 -34.98
CA SER A 15 25.47 31.17 -33.87
C SER A 15 23.95 31.29 -33.63
N VAL A 16 23.11 31.10 -34.65
CA VAL A 16 21.63 31.08 -34.51
C VAL A 16 21.11 29.68 -34.12
N SER A 17 21.75 28.62 -34.60
CA SER A 17 21.34 27.23 -34.32
C SER A 17 21.71 26.78 -32.90
N SER A 18 22.83 27.25 -32.36
CA SER A 18 23.31 26.87 -31.02
C SER A 18 22.36 27.28 -29.86
N PRO A 19 21.90 28.54 -29.75
CA PRO A 19 21.00 28.94 -28.67
C PRO A 19 19.59 28.34 -28.80
N SER A 20 19.14 28.09 -30.03
CA SER A 20 17.85 27.42 -30.27
C SER A 20 17.89 25.93 -29.91
N ASN A 21 18.98 25.23 -30.24
CA ASN A 21 19.19 23.84 -29.82
C ASN A 21 19.33 23.70 -28.30
N ALA A 22 20.03 24.62 -27.64
CA ALA A 22 20.14 24.64 -26.18
C ALA A 22 18.77 24.84 -25.50
N ALA A 23 17.94 25.75 -26.04
CA ALA A 23 16.58 25.96 -25.55
C ALA A 23 15.70 24.71 -25.76
N ILE A 24 15.82 24.04 -26.90
CA ILE A 24 15.13 22.78 -27.18
C ILE A 24 15.57 21.69 -26.20
N MET A 25 16.87 21.53 -25.94
CA MET A 25 17.38 20.55 -24.97
C MET A 25 16.89 20.83 -23.56
N ALA A 26 16.92 22.09 -23.10
CA ALA A 26 16.39 22.46 -21.79
C ALA A 26 14.89 22.19 -21.67
N ALA A 27 14.12 22.46 -22.73
CA ALA A 27 12.70 22.14 -22.78
C ALA A 27 12.46 20.61 -22.73
N LEU A 28 13.27 19.83 -23.43
CA LEU A 28 13.21 18.36 -23.40
C LEU A 28 13.55 17.80 -22.02
N GLU A 29 14.62 18.27 -21.40
CA GLU A 29 15.00 17.89 -20.02
C GLU A 29 13.88 18.18 -19.04
N HIS A 30 13.27 19.37 -19.14
CA HIS A 30 12.13 19.74 -18.31
C HIS A 30 10.92 18.83 -18.54
N VAL A 31 10.60 18.49 -19.79
CA VAL A 31 9.51 17.57 -20.13
C VAL A 31 9.80 16.16 -19.59
N VAL A 32 11.01 15.65 -19.77
CA VAL A 32 11.44 14.34 -19.27
C VAL A 32 11.34 14.29 -17.73
N GLY A 33 11.80 15.33 -17.03
CA GLY A 33 11.65 15.44 -15.58
C GLY A 33 10.19 15.42 -15.11
N ARG A 34 9.30 16.11 -15.84
CA ARG A 34 7.85 16.06 -15.56
C ARG A 34 7.25 14.68 -15.81
N LEU A 35 7.67 13.99 -16.88
CA LEU A 35 7.22 12.63 -17.17
C LEU A 35 7.61 11.66 -16.05
N HIS A 36 8.85 11.70 -15.57
CA HIS A 36 9.29 10.87 -14.44
C HIS A 36 8.48 11.16 -13.17
N THR A 37 8.16 12.43 -12.92
CA THR A 37 7.33 12.82 -11.76
C THR A 37 5.91 12.25 -11.88
N LEU A 38 5.31 12.33 -13.07
CA LEU A 38 3.98 11.77 -13.32
C LEU A 38 3.98 10.26 -13.23
N GLU A 39 4.99 9.59 -13.78
CA GLU A 39 5.16 8.14 -13.69
C GLU A 39 5.24 7.69 -12.23
N ALA A 40 6.02 8.38 -11.40
CA ALA A 40 6.10 8.09 -9.97
C ALA A 40 4.75 8.26 -9.26
N ALA A 41 4.03 9.35 -9.56
CA ALA A 41 2.71 9.62 -8.97
C ALA A 41 1.67 8.57 -9.39
N VAL A 42 1.64 8.19 -10.66
CA VAL A 42 0.72 7.16 -11.18
C VAL A 42 1.02 5.80 -10.54
N ASN A 43 2.30 5.42 -10.43
CA ASN A 43 2.69 4.18 -9.77
C ASN A 43 2.26 4.13 -8.30
N GLU A 44 2.36 5.24 -7.57
CA GLU A 44 1.86 5.31 -6.19
C GLU A 44 0.34 5.19 -6.11
N LEU A 45 -0.39 5.84 -7.02
CA LEU A 45 -1.85 5.71 -7.10
C LEU A 45 -2.30 4.29 -7.40
N LEU A 46 -1.59 3.59 -8.30
CA LEU A 46 -1.86 2.19 -8.63
C LEU A 46 -1.64 1.26 -7.41
N LYS A 47 -0.55 1.46 -6.66
CA LYS A 47 -0.30 0.69 -5.42
C LYS A 47 -1.39 0.93 -4.37
N ARG A 48 -1.86 2.16 -4.23
CA ARG A 48 -2.90 2.53 -3.25
C ARG A 48 -4.30 2.09 -3.66
N SER A 49 -4.56 1.92 -4.95
CA SER A 49 -5.85 1.49 -5.48
C SER A 49 -6.00 -0.03 -5.56
N GLU A 50 -4.94 -0.79 -5.25
CA GLU A 50 -5.02 -2.25 -5.23
C GLU A 50 -6.14 -2.71 -4.29
N PRO A 51 -7.08 -3.53 -4.77
CA PRO A 51 -8.21 -3.96 -3.95
C PRO A 51 -7.70 -4.73 -2.74
N ARG A 52 -8.18 -4.36 -1.56
CA ARG A 52 -7.84 -5.04 -0.30
C ARG A 52 -9.06 -5.76 0.22
N SER A 53 -8.86 -7.01 0.62
CA SER A 53 -9.91 -7.79 1.27
C SER A 53 -10.25 -7.18 2.63
N SER A 54 -11.54 -7.02 2.94
CA SER A 54 -12.01 -6.61 4.27
C SER A 54 -11.78 -7.68 5.35
N CYS A 55 -11.46 -8.91 4.94
CA CYS A 55 -11.07 -10.03 5.79
C CYS A 55 -9.59 -10.33 5.60
N ILE A 56 -8.78 -10.18 6.64
CA ILE A 56 -7.33 -10.45 6.55
C ILE A 56 -7.01 -11.93 6.29
N PHE A 57 -7.96 -12.84 6.53
CA PHE A 57 -7.78 -14.27 6.35
C PHE A 57 -8.11 -14.75 4.94
N CYS A 58 -8.92 -14.00 4.20
CA CYS A 58 -9.40 -14.38 2.88
C CYS A 58 -8.76 -13.48 1.81
N PRO A 59 -8.24 -14.04 0.71
CA PRO A 59 -7.83 -13.22 -0.43
C PRO A 59 -9.04 -12.49 -1.03
N VAL A 60 -8.78 -11.41 -1.79
CA VAL A 60 -9.82 -10.58 -2.42
C VAL A 60 -10.80 -11.42 -3.24
N ALA A 61 -10.29 -12.39 -4.00
CA ALA A 61 -11.11 -13.27 -4.85
C ALA A 61 -12.12 -14.15 -4.07
N ASP A 62 -11.80 -14.48 -2.81
CA ASP A 62 -12.60 -15.35 -1.95
C ASP A 62 -13.54 -14.56 -1.03
N ASN A 63 -13.31 -13.25 -0.84
CA ASN A 63 -14.12 -12.38 0.00
C ASN A 63 -15.19 -11.63 -0.81
N ARG A 64 -16.02 -12.38 -1.56
CA ARG A 64 -17.03 -11.82 -2.48
C ARG A 64 -18.21 -11.18 -1.76
N ASP A 65 -18.52 -11.67 -0.57
CA ASP A 65 -19.58 -11.18 0.32
C ASP A 65 -19.12 -10.00 1.19
N GLY A 66 -17.84 -9.61 1.12
CA GLY A 66 -17.29 -8.45 1.81
C GLY A 66 -17.24 -8.59 3.34
N HIS A 67 -17.27 -9.81 3.87
CA HIS A 67 -17.22 -10.05 5.31
C HIS A 67 -15.92 -9.52 5.92
N ASN A 68 -15.98 -9.08 7.17
CA ASN A 68 -14.77 -8.76 7.93
C ASN A 68 -14.21 -10.00 8.62
N THR A 69 -12.95 -9.93 9.06
CA THR A 69 -12.25 -11.04 9.74
C THR A 69 -13.02 -11.62 10.93
N SER A 70 -13.78 -10.79 11.64
CA SER A 70 -14.51 -11.24 12.82
C SER A 70 -15.70 -12.14 12.48
N ARG A 71 -16.28 -11.98 11.28
CA ARG A 71 -17.43 -12.72 10.73
C ARG A 71 -17.03 -13.70 9.62
N CYS A 72 -15.75 -14.05 9.51
CA CYS A 72 -15.28 -14.99 8.51
C CYS A 72 -15.80 -16.41 8.81
N ASN A 73 -16.68 -16.92 7.95
CA ASN A 73 -17.26 -18.26 8.09
C ASN A 73 -16.30 -19.38 7.67
N ARG A 74 -15.27 -19.06 6.87
CA ARG A 74 -14.24 -20.03 6.47
C ARG A 74 -13.34 -20.45 7.63
N PHE A 75 -13.15 -19.56 8.59
CA PHE A 75 -12.37 -19.79 9.81
C PHE A 75 -13.24 -19.47 11.02
N PRO A 76 -14.18 -20.35 11.39
CA PRO A 76 -15.23 -20.03 12.36
C PRO A 76 -14.71 -19.93 13.80
N ASP A 77 -13.75 -20.78 14.17
CA ASP A 77 -13.24 -20.89 15.53
C ASP A 77 -11.81 -20.32 15.71
N ALA A 78 -11.39 -20.20 16.97
CA ALA A 78 -10.09 -19.65 17.34
C ALA A 78 -8.90 -20.49 16.83
N VAL A 79 -9.05 -21.81 16.74
CA VAL A 79 -8.00 -22.72 16.29
C VAL A 79 -7.78 -22.56 14.79
N ALA A 80 -8.85 -22.60 14.00
CA ALA A 80 -8.82 -22.38 12.55
C ALA A 80 -8.21 -21.01 12.21
N LYS A 81 -8.59 -19.96 12.96
CA LYS A 81 -7.99 -18.63 12.81
C LYS A 81 -6.51 -18.59 13.15
N SER A 82 -6.09 -19.27 14.22
CA SER A 82 -4.68 -19.33 14.63
C SER A 82 -3.81 -20.04 13.59
N MET A 83 -4.31 -21.14 13.01
CA MET A 83 -3.64 -21.83 11.91
C MET A 83 -3.50 -20.93 10.69
N GLN A 84 -4.55 -20.16 10.36
CA GLN A 84 -4.50 -19.24 9.22
C GLN A 84 -3.54 -18.05 9.47
N VAL A 85 -3.48 -17.54 10.70
CA VAL A 85 -2.49 -16.52 11.10
C VAL A 85 -1.07 -17.03 10.89
N ALA A 86 -0.77 -18.26 11.33
CA ALA A 86 0.54 -18.88 11.12
C ALA A 86 0.84 -19.07 9.64
N ARG A 87 -0.12 -19.56 8.86
CA ARG A 87 0.01 -19.75 7.40
C ARG A 87 0.29 -18.44 6.65
N LEU A 88 -0.32 -17.35 7.08
CA LEU A 88 -0.14 -16.02 6.47
C LEU A 88 1.09 -15.29 7.00
N GLY A 89 1.87 -15.88 7.91
CA GLY A 89 3.05 -15.24 8.51
C GLY A 89 2.68 -13.98 9.28
N LEU A 90 1.55 -13.98 9.99
CA LEU A 90 1.08 -12.85 10.79
C LEU A 90 1.44 -13.03 12.26
N CYS A 91 1.69 -11.93 12.97
CA CYS A 91 1.83 -11.92 14.41
C CYS A 91 0.49 -12.32 15.08
N GLY A 92 0.51 -13.33 15.95
CA GLY A 92 -0.67 -13.80 16.69
C GLY A 92 -1.26 -12.80 17.68
N ARG A 93 -0.56 -11.70 17.97
CA ARG A 93 -1.00 -10.64 18.89
C ARG A 93 -1.68 -9.50 18.13
N CYS A 94 -1.00 -8.89 17.16
CA CYS A 94 -1.51 -7.71 16.45
C CYS A 94 -2.09 -7.99 15.06
N LEU A 95 -1.92 -9.20 14.52
CA LEU A 95 -2.34 -9.60 13.16
C LEU A 95 -1.69 -8.79 12.01
N LYS A 96 -0.57 -8.12 12.29
CA LYS A 96 0.31 -7.52 11.27
C LYS A 96 1.34 -8.56 10.77
N PRO A 97 2.13 -8.27 9.71
CA PRO A 97 3.22 -9.15 9.30
C PRO A 97 4.11 -9.54 10.48
N ALA A 98 4.59 -10.78 10.50
CA ALA A 98 5.44 -11.30 11.57
C ALA A 98 6.65 -10.38 11.80
N HIS A 99 6.97 -10.18 13.08
CA HIS A 99 8.06 -9.34 13.54
C HIS A 99 8.74 -10.02 14.72
N ASP A 100 10.05 -9.81 14.88
CA ASP A 100 10.82 -10.33 16.01
C ASP A 100 10.38 -9.60 17.29
N ASP A 101 9.92 -10.36 18.26
CA ASP A 101 8.74 -10.00 19.06
C ASP A 101 9.00 -9.92 20.57
N GLU A 102 10.05 -9.22 20.99
CA GLU A 102 10.28 -9.03 22.43
C GLU A 102 9.11 -8.26 23.06
N ASP A 103 8.44 -7.34 22.36
CA ASP A 103 7.23 -6.68 22.86
C ASP A 103 6.29 -6.15 21.76
N CYS A 104 5.48 -7.03 21.13
CA CYS A 104 4.28 -6.56 20.40
C CYS A 104 3.39 -5.63 21.26
N GLY A 105 3.46 -5.78 22.59
CA GLY A 105 2.67 -5.03 23.57
C GLY A 105 1.16 -5.30 23.55
N VAL A 106 0.66 -6.00 22.52
CA VAL A 106 -0.77 -6.30 22.37
C VAL A 106 -1.17 -7.48 23.24
N GLN A 107 -2.14 -7.22 24.12
CA GLN A 107 -2.80 -8.21 24.96
C GLN A 107 -4.28 -8.32 24.58
N CYS A 108 -4.84 -9.51 24.82
CA CYS A 108 -6.24 -9.79 24.55
C CYS A 108 -7.15 -9.02 25.51
N ALA A 109 -8.00 -8.14 25.00
CA ALA A 109 -8.95 -7.38 25.83
C ALA A 109 -9.96 -8.26 26.60
N ALA A 110 -10.18 -9.52 26.17
CA ALA A 110 -11.13 -10.42 26.81
C ALA A 110 -10.53 -11.22 27.98
N CYS A 111 -9.23 -11.52 27.97
CA CYS A 111 -8.61 -12.40 28.99
C CYS A 111 -7.20 -11.97 29.43
N GLY A 112 -6.68 -10.85 28.95
CA GLY A 112 -5.37 -10.30 29.31
C GLY A 112 -4.14 -11.04 28.76
N ARG A 113 -4.34 -12.20 28.13
CA ARG A 113 -3.23 -13.03 27.60
C ARG A 113 -2.65 -12.47 26.29
N PRO A 114 -1.40 -12.81 25.93
CA PRO A 114 -0.71 -12.25 24.76
C PRO A 114 -1.18 -12.89 23.44
N HIS A 115 -2.41 -12.58 23.01
CA HIS A 115 -2.97 -12.96 21.71
C HIS A 115 -4.00 -11.93 21.24
N ASN A 116 -4.32 -11.95 19.95
CA ASN A 116 -5.39 -11.12 19.41
C ASN A 116 -6.76 -11.61 19.89
N VAL A 117 -7.68 -10.70 20.22
CA VAL A 117 -9.04 -11.05 20.66
C VAL A 117 -9.79 -11.99 19.69
N LEU A 118 -9.48 -11.97 18.40
CA LEU A 118 -10.07 -12.88 17.41
C LEU A 118 -9.64 -14.34 17.57
N LEU A 119 -8.52 -14.58 18.25
CA LEU A 119 -7.95 -15.90 18.56
C LEU A 119 -8.30 -16.36 19.98
N CYS A 120 -9.09 -15.58 20.73
CA CYS A 120 -9.45 -15.92 22.10
C CYS A 120 -10.52 -17.01 22.14
N ALA A 121 -10.24 -18.13 22.81
CA ALA A 121 -11.23 -19.20 23.04
C ALA A 121 -12.45 -18.71 23.85
N ASN A 122 -12.25 -17.72 24.73
CA ASN A 122 -13.28 -17.19 25.63
C ASN A 122 -14.02 -15.98 25.05
N ARG A 123 -13.88 -15.71 23.74
CA ARG A 123 -14.45 -14.52 23.07
C ARG A 123 -15.98 -14.39 23.25
N GLY A 124 -16.69 -15.50 23.46
CA GLY A 124 -18.13 -15.54 23.72
C GLY A 124 -18.55 -15.37 25.19
N GLN A 125 -17.62 -15.40 26.15
CA GLN A 125 -17.91 -15.26 27.58
C GLN A 125 -17.72 -13.81 28.08
N GLY A 126 -17.09 -12.94 27.27
CA GLY A 126 -16.81 -11.54 27.60
C GLY A 126 -17.83 -10.53 27.07
N GLY A 127 -19.07 -10.93 26.82
CA GLY A 127 -20.15 -10.02 26.40
C GLY A 127 -20.86 -9.42 27.61
N GLY A 128 -20.43 -8.22 28.03
CA GLY A 128 -21.14 -7.42 29.02
C GLY A 128 -22.64 -7.35 28.70
N GLY A 129 -23.46 -7.53 29.73
CA GLY A 129 -24.91 -7.59 29.63
C GLY A 129 -25.47 -6.47 28.75
N PHE A 130 -26.32 -6.86 27.80
CA PHE A 130 -27.10 -5.95 26.99
C PHE A 130 -27.84 -4.97 27.92
N LYS A 131 -27.30 -3.76 28.10
CA LYS A 131 -28.04 -2.68 28.76
C LYS A 131 -29.19 -2.32 27.83
N ARG A 132 -30.36 -2.90 28.08
CA ARG A 132 -31.62 -2.51 27.44
C ARG A 132 -31.80 -1.02 27.72
N ARG A 133 -31.80 -0.19 26.68
CA ARG A 133 -32.27 1.19 26.82
C ARG A 133 -33.75 1.09 27.19
N ARG A 134 -34.13 1.60 28.37
CA ARG A 134 -35.54 1.70 28.77
C ARG A 134 -36.24 2.74 27.87
N PRO A 135 -37.54 2.52 27.57
CA PRO A 135 -38.35 3.46 26.82
C PRO A 135 -38.53 4.79 27.57
#